data_AF-A0A2V8MEW2-F1
#
_entry.id   AF-A0A2V8MEW2-F1
#
_cell.length_a   1.000
_cell.length_b   1.000
_cell.length_c   1.000
_cell.angle_alpha   90.00
_cell.angle_beta   90.00
_cell.angle_gamma   90.00
#
_symmetry.space_group_name_H-M   'P 1'
#
loop_
_entity.id
_entity.type
_entity.pdbx_description
1 polymer ?
#
loop_
_entity_poly.entity_id
_entity_poly.type
_entity_poly.pdbx_seq_one_letter_code
_entity_poly.pdbx_strand_id
1 'polypeptide(L)'
;MTSCGDVLEIATGKVLLRVAGVGGDEIWFNPGDERVYFGGGTDRISVPVVNALPPYNVITTLPVGRLDVTPTHTTHSVAADRELNRIFVPVSHEGVKVYTDDRDNDEGPDN
;
A
#
# COMPACT_ATOMS: atom_id res chain seq x y z
N MET A 1 19.68 9.85 -4.40
CA MET A 1 19.44 8.48 -3.90
C MET A 1 17.98 8.39 -3.53
N THR A 2 17.20 7.60 -4.26
CA THR A 2 15.81 7.31 -3.88
C THR A 2 15.85 6.00 -3.09
N SER A 3 15.81 6.09 -1.76
CA SER A 3 15.69 4.93 -0.86
C SER A 3 14.19 4.64 -0.72
N CYS A 4 13.67 3.84 -1.63
CA CYS A 4 12.29 3.40 -1.62
C CYS A 4 12.31 1.87 -1.67
N GLY A 5 11.68 1.20 -0.70
CA GLY A 5 11.62 -0.26 -0.64
C GLY A 5 12.86 -0.96 -0.09
N ASP A 6 13.72 -0.28 0.68
CA ASP A 6 14.80 -0.95 1.42
C ASP A 6 14.22 -1.82 2.55
N VAL A 7 14.67 -3.07 2.64
CA VAL A 7 14.49 -3.90 3.84
C VAL A 7 15.79 -3.86 4.62
N LEU A 8 15.70 -3.45 5.87
CA LEU A 8 16.85 -3.20 6.73
C LEU A 8 16.94 -4.26 7.83
N GLU A 9 18.16 -4.72 8.10
CA GLU A 9 18.46 -5.33 9.39
C GLU A 9 18.48 -4.23 10.45
N ILE A 10 17.51 -4.25 11.36
CA ILE A 10 17.31 -3.16 12.34
C ILE A 10 18.56 -2.93 13.20
N ALA A 11 19.25 -4.00 13.61
CA ALA A 11 20.38 -3.92 14.52
C ALA A 11 21.60 -3.19 13.92
N THR A 12 21.78 -3.27 12.60
CA THR A 12 22.99 -2.79 11.91
C THR A 12 22.71 -1.68 10.91
N GLY A 13 21.45 -1.48 10.52
CA GLY A 13 21.07 -0.62 9.39
C GLY A 13 21.49 -1.17 8.04
N LYS A 14 21.97 -2.42 7.96
CA LYS A 14 22.35 -3.05 6.70
C LYS A 14 21.12 -3.23 5.83
N VAL A 15 21.18 -2.73 4.59
CA VAL A 15 20.20 -3.08 3.55
C VAL A 15 20.36 -4.55 3.20
N LEU A 16 19.36 -5.35 3.55
CA LEU A 16 19.30 -6.78 3.22
C LEU A 16 18.91 -6.97 1.75
N LEU A 17 17.95 -6.17 1.28
CA LEU A 17 17.52 -6.12 -0.11
C LEU A 17 16.81 -4.80 -0.41
N ARG A 18 16.60 -4.56 -1.71
CA ARG A 18 15.78 -3.48 -2.25
C ARG A 18 14.62 -4.10 -3.03
N VAL A 19 13.39 -3.85 -2.61
CA VAL A 19 12.20 -4.23 -3.38
C VAL A 19 12.08 -3.29 -4.58
N ALA A 20 12.11 -3.85 -5.79
CA ALA A 20 12.01 -3.06 -7.01
C ALA A 20 10.56 -2.61 -7.26
N GLY A 21 10.38 -1.46 -7.92
CA GLY A 21 9.07 -0.99 -8.36
C GLY A 21 8.16 -0.44 -7.27
N VAL A 22 8.65 -0.26 -6.04
CA VAL A 22 7.89 0.35 -4.95
C VAL A 22 8.53 1.66 -4.49
N GLY A 23 7.71 2.53 -3.90
CA GLY A 23 8.18 3.77 -3.30
C GLY A 23 7.06 4.71 -2.97
N GLY A 24 7.31 5.50 -1.93
CA GLY A 24 6.33 6.30 -1.22
C GLY A 24 7.00 7.06 -0.09
N ASP A 25 6.50 8.25 0.23
CA ASP A 25 6.87 8.98 1.45
C ASP A 25 6.00 8.57 2.65
N GLU A 26 4.88 7.88 2.41
CA GLU A 26 4.02 7.26 3.43
C GLU A 26 3.98 5.73 3.25
N ILE A 27 4.32 4.99 4.30
CA ILE A 27 4.42 3.52 4.25
C ILE A 27 3.73 2.95 5.49
N TRP A 28 2.88 1.94 5.29
CA TRP A 28 2.15 1.30 6.38
C TRP A 28 2.41 -0.20 6.42
N PHE A 29 2.90 -0.72 7.54
CA PHE A 29 2.94 -2.16 7.79
C PHE A 29 1.67 -2.59 8.51
N ASN A 30 0.97 -3.59 7.96
CA ASN A 30 -0.17 -4.23 8.59
C ASN A 30 0.23 -5.60 9.16
N PRO A 31 0.29 -5.78 10.49
CA PRO A 31 0.58 -7.08 11.09
C PRO A 31 -0.59 -8.07 11.02
N GLY A 32 -1.80 -7.64 10.62
CA GLY A 32 -2.95 -8.54 10.50
C GLY A 32 -2.89 -9.47 9.27
N ASP A 33 -2.22 -9.03 8.21
CA ASP A 33 -2.04 -9.78 6.96
C ASP A 33 -0.57 -9.91 6.52
N GLU A 34 0.35 -9.37 7.32
CA GLU A 34 1.79 -9.37 7.08
C GLU A 34 2.18 -8.68 5.76
N ARG A 35 1.52 -7.55 5.45
CA ARG A 35 1.77 -6.76 4.24
C ARG A 35 2.26 -5.35 4.54
N VAL A 36 3.00 -4.78 3.59
CA VAL A 36 3.43 -3.38 3.59
C VAL A 36 2.79 -2.65 2.40
N TYR A 37 2.17 -1.52 2.69
CA TYR A 37 1.47 -0.67 1.74
C TYR A 37 2.25 0.63 1.51
N PHE A 38 2.47 0.97 0.24
CA PHE A 38 3.21 2.17 -0.13
C PHE A 38 2.25 3.25 -0.65
N GLY A 39 1.91 4.20 0.22
CA GLY A 39 1.28 5.46 -0.18
C GLY A 39 2.33 6.45 -0.67
N GLY A 40 1.94 7.48 -1.42
CA GLY A 40 2.80 8.63 -1.61
C GLY A 40 2.81 9.17 -3.02
N GLY A 41 2.68 10.50 -3.13
CA GLY A 41 2.82 11.29 -4.35
C GLY A 41 1.49 11.83 -4.91
N THR A 42 1.45 13.11 -5.24
CA THR A 42 0.23 13.80 -5.72
C THR A 42 -0.30 13.29 -7.07
N ASP A 43 0.47 12.46 -7.77
CA ASP A 43 0.16 11.88 -9.10
C ASP A 43 -0.20 10.39 -9.03
N ARG A 44 -0.43 9.84 -7.84
CA ARG A 44 -0.51 8.39 -7.66
C ARG A 44 -1.93 7.87 -7.69
N ILE A 45 -2.09 6.86 -8.52
CA ILE A 45 -3.37 6.19 -8.77
C ILE A 45 -3.34 4.72 -8.34
N SER A 46 -2.25 4.30 -7.70
CA SER A 46 -2.07 2.94 -7.22
C SER A 46 -1.27 2.88 -5.92
N VAL A 47 -1.52 1.84 -5.12
CA VAL A 47 -0.78 1.52 -3.90
C VAL A 47 -0.13 0.14 -4.07
N PRO A 48 1.21 0.07 -4.23
CA PRO A 48 1.92 -1.20 -4.22
C PRO A 48 1.80 -1.90 -2.87
N VAL A 49 1.60 -3.23 -2.91
CA VAL A 49 1.52 -4.08 -1.73
C VAL A 49 2.64 -5.10 -1.76
N VAL A 50 3.45 -5.13 -0.70
CA VAL A 50 4.61 -6.01 -0.55
C VAL A 50 4.37 -7.02 0.55
N ASN A 51 4.79 -8.26 0.35
CA ASN A 51 4.84 -9.26 1.42
C ASN A 51 5.91 -8.85 2.44
N ALA A 52 5.54 -8.68 3.71
CA ALA A 52 6.47 -8.32 4.77
C ALA A 52 7.39 -9.49 5.20
N LEU A 53 7.12 -10.70 4.72
CA LEU A 53 7.95 -11.87 4.93
C LEU A 53 8.82 -12.18 3.70
N PRO A 54 9.96 -12.87 3.87
CA PRO A 54 10.75 -13.38 2.75
C PRO A 54 9.86 -14.13 1.74
N PRO A 55 9.98 -13.85 0.43
CA PRO A 55 11.12 -13.19 -0.22
C PRO A 55 10.98 -11.67 -0.41
N TYR A 56 10.04 -10.99 0.26
CA TYR A 56 9.85 -9.54 0.19
C TYR A 56 9.55 -9.01 -1.22
N ASN A 57 8.56 -9.60 -1.89
CA ASN A 57 8.14 -9.21 -3.23
C ASN A 57 6.85 -8.39 -3.22
N VAL A 58 6.65 -7.59 -4.26
CA VAL A 58 5.32 -7.05 -4.58
C VAL A 58 4.39 -8.22 -4.87
N ILE A 59 3.25 -8.27 -4.19
CA ILE A 59 2.24 -9.33 -4.34
C ILE A 59 1.01 -8.85 -5.10
N THR A 60 0.67 -7.56 -4.98
CA THR A 60 -0.42 -6.94 -5.72
C THR A 60 -0.24 -5.42 -5.77
N THR A 61 -1.13 -4.75 -6.47
CA THR A 61 -1.22 -3.29 -6.52
C THR A 61 -2.69 -2.90 -6.45
N LEU A 62 -3.05 -2.09 -5.44
CA LEU A 62 -4.43 -1.62 -5.30
C LEU A 62 -4.69 -0.50 -6.31
N PRO A 63 -5.74 -0.59 -7.14
CA PRO A 63 -6.13 0.50 -8.04
C PRO A 63 -6.96 1.53 -7.28
N VAL A 64 -6.42 2.73 -7.06
CA VAL A 64 -7.03 3.75 -6.16
C VAL A 64 -7.50 5.01 -6.87
N GLY A 65 -6.82 5.46 -7.92
CA GLY A 65 -7.08 6.78 -8.53
C GLY A 65 -7.28 6.73 -10.05
N ARG A 66 -7.48 7.92 -10.63
CA ARG A 66 -7.71 8.14 -12.07
C ARG A 66 -7.13 9.49 -12.50
N LEU A 67 -6.30 9.51 -13.54
CA LEU A 67 -5.71 10.74 -14.09
C LEU A 67 -6.50 11.30 -15.29
N ASP A 68 -7.43 10.53 -15.84
CA ASP A 68 -8.25 10.86 -17.02
C ASP A 68 -9.56 11.61 -16.67
N VAL A 69 -9.71 12.02 -15.41
CA VAL A 69 -10.86 12.76 -14.89
C VAL A 69 -10.44 14.16 -14.40
N THR A 70 -11.38 15.11 -14.41
CA THR A 70 -11.14 16.50 -13.96
C THR A 70 -12.09 16.84 -12.80
N PRO A 71 -11.58 17.19 -11.60
CA PRO A 71 -10.16 17.15 -11.21
C PRO A 71 -9.61 15.70 -11.16
N THR A 72 -8.29 15.53 -11.24
CA THR A 72 -7.65 14.21 -11.15
C THR A 72 -7.83 13.60 -9.77
N HIS A 73 -8.06 12.29 -9.71
CA HIS A 73 -8.22 11.56 -8.45
C HIS A 73 -6.92 10.82 -8.12
N THR A 74 -6.25 11.25 -7.06
CA THR A 74 -4.95 10.72 -6.65
C THR A 74 -4.90 10.47 -5.16
N THR A 75 -3.99 9.61 -4.71
CA THR A 75 -3.77 9.32 -3.30
C THR A 75 -2.43 9.86 -2.83
N HIS A 76 -2.33 10.20 -1.54
CA HIS A 76 -1.07 10.41 -0.84
C HIS A 76 -0.90 9.35 0.23
N SER A 77 -1.89 9.21 1.11
CA SER A 77 -1.76 8.41 2.33
C SER A 77 -2.39 7.02 2.22
N VAL A 78 -2.00 6.15 3.15
CA VAL A 78 -2.59 4.84 3.34
C VAL A 78 -2.56 4.49 4.83
N ALA A 79 -3.65 3.90 5.31
CA ALA A 79 -3.72 3.32 6.65
C ALA A 79 -4.29 1.92 6.57
N ALA A 80 -3.90 1.04 7.50
CA ALA A 80 -4.44 -0.30 7.60
C ALA A 80 -4.93 -0.59 9.02
N ASP A 81 -6.12 -1.19 9.11
CA ASP A 81 -6.63 -1.81 10.32
C ASP A 81 -6.17 -3.27 10.38
N ARG A 82 -5.46 -3.61 11.45
CA ARG A 82 -4.92 -4.95 11.68
C ARG A 82 -5.93 -5.98 12.16
N GLU A 83 -7.07 -5.54 12.68
CA GLU A 83 -8.09 -6.45 13.22
C GLU A 83 -8.95 -6.99 12.09
N LEU A 84 -9.31 -6.12 11.15
CA LEU A 84 -10.20 -6.43 10.03
C LEU A 84 -9.48 -6.52 8.68
N ASN A 85 -8.16 -6.29 8.63
CA ASN A 85 -7.38 -6.20 7.39
C ASN A 85 -7.98 -5.25 6.34
N ARG A 86 -8.58 -4.16 6.83
CA ARG A 86 -9.16 -3.10 6.00
C ARG A 86 -8.12 -2.04 5.72
N ILE A 87 -7.93 -1.73 4.44
CA ILE A 87 -6.96 -0.75 3.97
C ILE A 87 -7.71 0.49 3.51
N PHE A 88 -7.42 1.62 4.16
CA PHE A 88 -8.06 2.90 3.93
C PHE A 88 -7.13 3.80 3.12
N VAL A 89 -7.59 4.21 1.95
CA VAL A 89 -6.85 5.07 1.03
C VAL A 89 -7.66 6.33 0.76
N PRO A 90 -7.27 7.49 1.32
CA PRO A 90 -7.84 8.77 0.92
C PRO A 90 -7.49 9.09 -0.53
N VAL A 91 -8.51 9.37 -1.34
CA VAL A 91 -8.41 9.73 -2.75
C VAL A 91 -8.98 11.13 -2.93
N SER A 92 -8.17 12.03 -3.47
CA SER A 92 -8.56 13.40 -3.76
C SER A 92 -9.82 13.41 -4.63
N HIS A 93 -10.79 14.23 -4.25
CA HIS A 93 -12.07 14.41 -4.95
C HIS A 93 -12.98 13.17 -5.01
N GLU A 94 -12.64 12.07 -4.33
CA GLU A 94 -13.46 10.85 -4.30
C GLU A 94 -13.82 10.39 -2.87
N GLY A 95 -13.00 10.75 -1.87
CA GLY A 95 -13.21 10.35 -0.47
C GLY A 95 -12.26 9.24 -0.04
N VAL A 96 -12.68 8.33 0.83
CA VAL A 96 -11.84 7.21 1.29
C VAL A 96 -12.28 5.92 0.61
N LYS A 97 -11.36 5.25 -0.09
CA LYS A 97 -11.55 3.88 -0.58
C LYS A 97 -11.12 2.89 0.49
N VAL A 98 -11.87 1.79 0.58
CA VAL A 98 -11.58 0.69 1.49
C VAL A 98 -11.33 -0.57 0.67
N TYR A 99 -10.22 -1.24 0.96
CA TYR A 99 -9.86 -2.51 0.35
C TYR A 99 -9.78 -3.58 1.45
N THR A 100 -10.28 -4.76 1.16
CA THR A 100 -10.12 -5.97 1.98
C THR A 100 -9.20 -6.94 1.25
N ASP A 101 -8.68 -7.91 1.99
CA ASP A 101 -7.96 -9.03 1.37
C ASP A 101 -8.98 -9.96 0.69
N ASP A 102 -8.63 -10.54 -0.46
CA ASP A 102 -9.53 -11.43 -1.20
C ASP A 102 -9.87 -12.72 -0.43
N ARG A 103 -9.20 -12.99 0.70
CA ARG A 103 -9.60 -14.02 1.66
C ARG A 103 -10.98 -13.76 2.29
N ASP A 104 -11.44 -12.52 2.29
CA ASP A 104 -12.77 -12.11 2.78
C ASP A 104 -13.81 -12.09 1.64
N ASN A 105 -13.41 -12.26 0.37
CA ASN A 105 -14.34 -12.29 -0.76
C ASN A 105 -15.21 -13.56 -0.80
N ASP A 106 -14.92 -14.57 0.03
CA ASP A 106 -15.82 -15.70 0.29
C ASP A 106 -16.99 -15.33 1.23
N GLU A 107 -16.96 -14.15 1.86
CA GLU A 107 -18.04 -13.66 2.73
C GLU A 107 -18.98 -12.64 2.03
N GLY A 108 -18.67 -12.26 0.78
CA GLY A 108 -19.45 -11.28 0.02
C GLY A 108 -19.21 -9.83 0.47
N PRO A 109 -19.61 -8.83 -0.34
CA PRO A 109 -19.37 -7.43 -0.02
C PRO A 109 -20.24 -6.96 1.16
N ASP A 110 -19.59 -6.43 2.20
CA ASP A 110 -20.25 -5.60 3.21
C ASP A 110 -20.69 -4.28 2.56
N ASN A 111 -22.01 -4.13 2.37
CA ASN A 111 -22.65 -2.90 1.89
C ASN A 111 -22.86 -1.87 3.01
#